data_AF-A0A8H6ZPR7-F1
#
_entry.id   AF-A0A8H6ZPR7-F1
#
_cell.length_a   1.000
_cell.length_b   1.000
_cell.length_c   1.000
_cell.angle_alpha   90.00
_cell.angle_beta   90.00
_cell.angle_gamma   90.00
#
_symmetry.space_group_name_H-M   'P 1'
#
loop_
_entity.id
_entity.type
_entity.pdbx_description
1 polymer ?
#
loop_
_entity_poly.entity_id
_entity_poly.type
_entity_poly.pdbx_seq_one_letter_code
_entity_poly.pdbx_strand_id
1 'polypeptide(L)'
;MNTSDEMATESELEAIFQHILSPASMDTCYNQREGSAGEIPTPPYTPLTSPSICMVPPSESNEHDLIASSEHTQRPSKEIEAPGAFVSLSTSFHPAARNCGDLEPDLVLLSADSVFFYVHSSVLRSASNNNLCGFLPWNNPRETERGATDADTDAEIEFVMLPDQSQVLNIMLHFIYDISPAHHSPPFHILSQAVDRLHNVYGVDVNHGMQGSALALSSPRVNDALSDIHPREPSLFALLTANAPLYPVEVYALAASIDFYPLTKTASLYLHGLDLCPTDDGEPIGGRLGLVPEMGRKMGGMYLMRLVGMHKRRLEALRKIVCTAPEGHLIDRASEDRCSAEDQASLKRAWALAAAYIICTAGPGVSAQTIDGTFRPLVRHVTCSRCRQAMHKRLESMDREWGMAPRTI
;
A
#
# COMPACT_ATOMS: atom_id res chain seq x y z
N MET A 1 53.36 -39.85 -23.37
CA MET A 1 53.15 -40.05 -21.93
C MET A 1 52.27 -38.92 -21.44
N ASN A 2 50.97 -39.10 -21.58
CA ASN A 2 49.96 -39.09 -20.51
C ASN A 2 49.91 -37.78 -19.70
N THR A 3 49.03 -36.88 -20.13
CA THR A 3 48.29 -35.99 -19.24
C THR A 3 46.82 -36.26 -19.50
N SER A 4 46.20 -36.96 -18.58
CA SER A 4 44.78 -37.30 -18.58
C SER A 4 43.95 -36.03 -18.42
N ASP A 5 43.16 -35.68 -19.44
CA ASP A 5 42.04 -34.75 -19.33
C ASP A 5 40.93 -35.51 -18.58
N GLU A 6 40.82 -35.29 -17.27
CA GLU A 6 39.68 -35.75 -16.49
C GLU A 6 38.46 -34.88 -16.84
N MET A 7 37.58 -35.45 -17.67
CA MET A 7 36.22 -34.97 -17.80
C MET A 7 35.52 -35.10 -16.46
N ALA A 8 34.84 -34.04 -16.01
CA ALA A 8 34.03 -34.09 -14.81
C ALA A 8 33.00 -35.21 -14.92
N THR A 9 33.15 -36.23 -14.07
CA THR A 9 32.25 -37.38 -14.07
C THR A 9 30.89 -36.99 -13.51
N GLU A 10 29.84 -37.76 -13.82
CA GLU A 10 28.48 -37.59 -13.27
C GLU A 10 28.47 -37.44 -11.73
N SER A 11 29.47 -38.03 -11.06
CA SER A 11 29.70 -37.90 -9.61
C SER A 11 30.13 -36.51 -9.17
N GLU A 12 30.82 -35.72 -9.99
CA GLU A 12 31.25 -34.36 -9.63
C GLU A 12 30.12 -33.34 -9.77
N LEU A 13 29.27 -33.51 -10.80
CA LEU A 13 28.04 -32.72 -10.92
C LEU A 13 27.06 -33.08 -9.79
N GLU A 14 26.93 -34.36 -9.45
CA GLU A 14 26.16 -34.80 -8.27
C GLU A 14 26.78 -34.28 -6.97
N ALA A 15 28.12 -34.24 -6.82
CA ALA A 15 28.77 -33.66 -5.65
C ALA A 15 28.56 -32.14 -5.52
N ILE A 16 28.50 -31.41 -6.65
CA ILE A 16 28.12 -29.99 -6.67
C ILE A 16 26.65 -29.83 -6.26
N PHE A 17 25.77 -30.70 -6.73
CA PHE A 17 24.38 -30.72 -6.27
C PHE A 17 24.26 -31.10 -4.79
N GLN A 18 25.02 -32.07 -4.28
CA GLN A 18 25.10 -32.39 -2.84
C GLN A 18 25.68 -31.23 -2.02
N HIS A 19 26.54 -30.40 -2.61
CA HIS A 19 27.05 -29.18 -1.97
C HIS A 19 26.02 -28.04 -1.97
N ILE A 20 25.19 -27.94 -3.02
CA ILE A 20 24.04 -27.02 -3.11
C ILE A 20 22.89 -27.49 -2.19
N LEU A 21 22.72 -28.79 -2.02
CA LEU A 21 21.72 -29.48 -1.20
C LEU A 21 22.21 -29.83 0.22
N SER A 22 23.41 -29.40 0.62
CA SER A 22 24.03 -29.81 1.90
C SER A 22 23.24 -29.30 3.12
N PRO A 23 23.05 -30.10 4.19
CA PRO A 23 22.23 -29.75 5.36
C PRO A 23 22.65 -28.48 6.11
N ALA A 24 23.88 -28.00 5.91
CA ALA A 24 24.31 -26.72 6.49
C ALA A 24 23.50 -25.51 5.99
N SER A 25 22.79 -25.62 4.85
CA SER A 25 21.77 -24.65 4.40
C SER A 25 20.32 -25.09 4.68
N MET A 26 20.12 -26.33 5.14
CA MET A 26 18.82 -27.00 5.30
C MET A 26 18.37 -27.17 6.77
N ASP A 27 19.27 -27.07 7.76
CA ASP A 27 18.97 -27.37 9.17
C ASP A 27 18.44 -26.20 10.03
N THR A 28 18.23 -25.00 9.50
CA THR A 28 17.57 -23.93 10.30
C THR A 28 16.04 -24.00 10.35
N CYS A 29 15.39 -24.95 9.65
CA CYS A 29 13.92 -24.98 9.57
C CYS A 29 13.23 -26.24 10.10
N TYR A 30 13.93 -27.31 10.47
CA TYR A 30 13.25 -28.57 10.81
C TYR A 30 13.67 -29.28 12.11
N ASN A 31 14.83 -29.01 12.70
CA ASN A 31 15.33 -29.80 13.83
C ASN A 31 15.64 -28.96 15.08
N GLN A 32 14.63 -28.32 15.68
CA GLN A 32 14.73 -27.91 17.08
C GLN A 32 13.37 -27.75 17.76
N ARG A 33 12.59 -28.84 17.94
CA ARG A 33 11.65 -28.92 19.07
C ARG A 33 11.15 -30.33 19.41
N GLU A 34 12.05 -31.25 19.77
CA GLU A 34 11.76 -32.23 20.82
C GLU A 34 13.00 -32.47 21.70
N GLY A 35 12.88 -32.11 22.98
CA GLY A 35 13.64 -32.69 24.11
C GLY A 35 15.07 -32.21 24.39
N SER A 36 15.23 -31.27 25.35
CA SER A 36 15.86 -31.58 26.65
C SER A 36 16.03 -30.31 27.50
N ALA A 37 15.60 -30.42 28.75
CA ALA A 37 15.76 -29.43 29.79
C ALA A 37 17.24 -29.31 30.21
N GLY A 38 17.74 -28.08 30.21
CA GLY A 38 18.99 -27.69 30.83
C GLY A 38 18.85 -26.24 31.29
N GLU A 39 18.75 -26.04 32.61
CA GLU A 39 18.77 -24.73 33.26
C GLU A 39 20.14 -24.03 33.09
N ILE A 40 20.13 -22.72 33.41
CA ILE A 40 21.25 -21.82 33.82
C ILE A 40 21.70 -20.82 32.71
N PRO A 41 22.03 -19.54 33.01
CA PRO A 41 21.39 -18.53 33.88
C PRO A 41 21.11 -17.19 33.13
N THR A 42 20.16 -16.40 33.63
CA THR A 42 19.86 -15.04 33.12
C THR A 42 20.89 -13.98 33.58
N PRO A 43 21.48 -13.18 32.67
CA PRO A 43 22.13 -11.92 33.03
C PRO A 43 21.13 -10.74 33.02
N PRO A 44 21.42 -9.65 33.76
CA PRO A 44 20.43 -8.64 34.11
C PRO A 44 20.07 -7.69 32.96
N TYR A 45 18.77 -7.37 32.88
CA TYR A 45 18.21 -6.31 32.06
C TYR A 45 18.76 -4.93 32.47
N THR A 46 19.28 -4.18 31.51
CA THR A 46 19.42 -2.71 31.60
C THR A 46 18.57 -2.07 30.48
N PRO A 47 17.60 -1.21 30.81
CA PRO A 47 16.79 -0.54 29.81
C PRO A 47 17.62 0.57 29.12
N LEU A 48 17.78 0.48 27.80
CA LEU A 48 18.35 1.54 26.99
C LEU A 48 17.33 2.66 26.82
N THR A 49 17.77 3.83 27.24
CA THR A 49 17.08 5.12 27.24
C THR A 49 16.93 5.65 25.81
N SER A 50 15.73 6.11 25.44
CA SER A 50 15.45 6.81 24.18
C SER A 50 16.17 8.17 24.13
N PRO A 51 16.72 8.61 22.99
CA PRO A 51 17.31 9.94 22.87
C PRO A 51 16.22 11.03 22.80
N SER A 52 16.41 12.08 23.60
CA SER A 52 15.58 13.29 23.61
C SER A 52 15.76 14.10 22.33
N ILE A 53 14.66 14.40 21.63
CA ILE A 53 14.64 15.42 20.57
C ILE A 53 14.23 16.75 21.20
N CYS A 54 15.11 17.72 21.04
CA CYS A 54 15.05 19.08 21.57
C CYS A 54 13.96 19.90 20.85
N MET A 55 12.97 20.41 21.58
CA MET A 55 12.07 21.45 21.09
C MET A 55 12.72 22.83 21.28
N VAL A 56 12.78 23.61 20.21
CA VAL A 56 13.18 25.03 20.23
C VAL A 56 11.89 25.86 20.40
N PRO A 57 11.82 26.80 21.37
CA PRO A 57 10.70 27.72 21.49
C PRO A 57 10.84 28.89 20.50
N PRO A 58 9.74 29.53 20.06
CA PRO A 58 9.82 30.71 19.21
C PRO A 58 10.25 31.93 20.03
N SER A 59 11.21 32.68 19.48
CA SER A 59 11.76 33.91 20.02
C SER A 59 10.74 35.06 19.99
N GLU A 60 10.62 35.74 21.14
CA GLU A 60 10.03 37.08 21.24
C GLU A 60 11.02 38.13 20.69
N SER A 61 10.50 39.17 20.05
CA SER A 61 11.19 40.45 19.87
C SER A 61 10.20 41.60 20.06
N ASN A 62 10.32 42.30 21.19
CA ASN A 62 9.87 43.68 21.44
C ASN A 62 10.67 44.66 20.54
N GLU A 63 10.41 45.96 20.33
CA GLU A 63 9.86 47.11 21.10
C GLU A 63 9.37 48.17 20.08
N HIS A 64 8.36 49.02 20.34
CA HIS A 64 8.42 50.43 20.84
C HIS A 64 7.03 51.05 20.52
N ASP A 65 6.40 52.03 21.17
CA ASP A 65 6.78 53.06 22.15
C ASP A 65 5.52 53.63 22.86
N LEU A 66 5.77 54.29 23.99
CA LEU A 66 4.86 54.90 24.97
C LEU A 66 4.13 56.18 24.49
N ILE A 67 2.87 56.39 24.91
CA ILE A 67 2.36 57.69 25.41
C ILE A 67 1.34 57.45 26.54
N ALA A 68 1.59 58.09 27.68
CA ALA A 68 0.83 58.04 28.91
C ALA A 68 -0.41 58.95 28.92
N SER A 69 -1.43 58.58 29.71
CA SER A 69 -2.21 59.50 30.54
C SER A 69 -2.94 58.76 31.67
N SER A 70 -2.73 59.27 32.89
CA SER A 70 -3.45 59.05 34.18
C SER A 70 -4.97 59.25 34.03
N GLU A 71 -5.90 58.86 34.90
CA GLU A 71 -5.98 58.34 36.28
C GLU A 71 -7.48 58.01 36.47
N HIS A 72 -7.87 56.90 37.11
CA HIS A 72 -8.82 56.94 38.24
C HIS A 72 -8.97 55.55 38.88
N THR A 73 -8.60 55.49 40.15
CA THR A 73 -8.74 54.36 41.06
C THR A 73 -10.21 54.05 41.36
N GLN A 74 -10.71 52.87 40.95
CA GLN A 74 -11.75 52.14 41.70
C GLN A 74 -11.50 50.62 41.59
N ARG A 75 -11.24 49.98 42.73
CA ARG A 75 -11.42 48.53 42.97
C ARG A 75 -12.73 48.40 43.80
N PRO A 76 -13.40 47.23 43.92
CA PRO A 76 -13.26 45.95 43.22
C PRO A 76 -14.63 45.33 42.80
N SER A 77 -14.62 44.38 41.86
CA SER A 77 -15.61 43.28 41.90
C SER A 77 -15.05 42.06 41.20
N LYS A 78 -15.03 40.95 41.94
CA LYS A 78 -14.75 39.61 41.44
C LYS A 78 -15.77 39.27 40.37
N GLU A 79 -15.38 39.32 39.10
CA GLU A 79 -15.98 38.47 38.10
C GLU A 79 -15.13 37.20 38.02
N ILE A 80 -15.75 36.09 38.36
CA ILE A 80 -15.24 34.78 38.02
C ILE A 80 -15.38 34.70 36.50
N GLU A 81 -14.31 34.99 35.76
CA GLU A 81 -14.21 34.62 34.36
C GLU A 81 -14.48 33.12 34.28
N ALA A 82 -15.62 32.76 33.68
CA ALA A 82 -15.84 31.39 33.23
C ALA A 82 -14.63 31.03 32.35
N PRO A 83 -14.01 29.84 32.54
CA PRO A 83 -12.91 29.44 31.68
C PRO A 83 -13.40 29.49 30.23
N GLY A 84 -12.82 30.38 29.44
CA GLY A 84 -13.21 30.59 28.05
C GLY A 84 -13.22 29.24 27.34
N ALA A 85 -14.41 28.80 26.92
CA ALA A 85 -14.57 27.55 26.21
C ALA A 85 -13.79 27.66 24.90
N PHE A 86 -12.60 27.06 24.83
CA PHE A 86 -11.84 26.97 23.59
C PHE A 86 -12.61 26.06 22.64
N VAL A 87 -13.17 26.65 21.59
CA VAL A 87 -13.87 25.91 20.52
C VAL A 87 -12.82 25.40 19.54
N SER A 88 -12.75 24.08 19.36
CA SER A 88 -11.82 23.47 18.40
C SER A 88 -12.45 23.44 17.01
N LEU A 89 -11.86 24.16 16.05
CA LEU A 89 -12.38 24.30 14.69
C LEU A 89 -11.46 23.61 13.69
N SER A 90 -12.03 22.99 12.66
CA SER A 90 -11.26 22.52 11.51
C SER A 90 -10.59 23.70 10.79
N THR A 91 -9.29 23.59 10.50
CA THR A 91 -8.56 24.61 9.73
C THR A 91 -8.98 24.67 8.27
N SER A 92 -9.59 23.60 7.74
CA SER A 92 -10.04 23.52 6.35
C SER A 92 -11.54 23.74 6.19
N PHE A 93 -12.33 23.47 7.23
CA PHE A 93 -13.79 23.60 7.22
C PHE A 93 -14.23 24.52 8.38
N HIS A 94 -13.85 25.80 8.31
CA HIS A 94 -14.23 26.85 9.27
C HIS A 94 -15.26 27.83 8.63
N PRO A 95 -15.92 28.71 9.41
CA PRO A 95 -17.02 29.56 8.90
C PRO A 95 -16.63 30.45 7.71
N ALA A 96 -15.38 30.90 7.67
CA ALA A 96 -14.86 31.75 6.60
C ALA A 96 -14.25 30.95 5.43
N ALA A 97 -14.23 29.62 5.49
CA ALA A 97 -13.72 28.79 4.40
C ALA A 97 -14.65 28.91 3.18
N ARG A 98 -14.07 29.14 2.00
CA ARG A 98 -14.80 29.28 0.73
C ARG A 98 -14.71 28.01 -0.11
N ASN A 99 -15.02 26.87 0.52
CA ASN A 99 -14.90 25.55 -0.11
C ASN A 99 -15.99 25.29 -1.17
N CYS A 100 -17.05 26.10 -1.21
CA CYS A 100 -18.16 26.02 -2.18
C CYS A 100 -18.40 27.38 -2.86
N GLY A 101 -17.33 28.09 -3.24
CA GLY A 101 -17.42 29.43 -3.81
C GLY A 101 -17.97 30.43 -2.78
N ASP A 102 -18.97 31.21 -3.18
CA ASP A 102 -19.59 32.25 -2.33
C ASP A 102 -20.72 31.72 -1.43
N LEU A 103 -21.02 30.42 -1.48
CA LEU A 103 -22.03 29.82 -0.60
C LEU A 103 -21.53 29.81 0.85
N GLU A 104 -22.37 30.27 1.77
CA GLU A 104 -22.09 30.19 3.20
C GLU A 104 -22.46 28.81 3.75
N PRO A 105 -21.70 28.28 4.72
CA PRO A 105 -22.02 27.02 5.37
C PRO A 105 -23.39 27.06 6.06
N ASP A 106 -24.27 26.10 5.73
CA ASP A 106 -25.62 25.95 6.31
C ASP A 106 -25.70 24.79 7.33
N LEU A 107 -24.60 24.07 7.54
CA LEU A 107 -24.53 22.90 8.41
C LEU A 107 -23.19 22.84 9.15
N VAL A 108 -23.25 22.45 10.43
CA VAL A 108 -22.09 22.18 11.28
C VAL A 108 -22.07 20.71 11.68
N LEU A 109 -20.97 20.03 11.34
CA LEU A 109 -20.70 18.68 11.82
C LEU A 109 -19.80 18.75 13.06
N LEU A 110 -20.19 18.03 14.11
CA LEU A 110 -19.39 17.81 15.30
C LEU A 110 -18.79 16.40 15.27
N SER A 111 -17.47 16.32 15.34
CA SER A 111 -16.74 15.04 15.49
C SER A 111 -16.77 14.52 16.93
N ALA A 112 -16.45 13.24 17.11
CA ALA A 112 -16.43 12.58 18.43
C ALA A 112 -15.42 13.19 19.41
N ASP A 113 -14.32 13.75 18.91
CA ASP A 113 -13.28 14.48 19.65
C ASP A 113 -13.56 16.00 19.71
N SER A 114 -14.81 16.41 19.49
CA SER A 114 -15.31 17.77 19.71
C SER A 114 -14.70 18.85 18.80
N VAL A 115 -14.30 18.47 17.58
CA VAL A 115 -13.92 19.42 16.52
C VAL A 115 -15.12 19.73 15.64
N PHE A 116 -15.36 21.02 15.39
CA PHE A 116 -16.45 21.52 14.56
C PHE A 116 -16.01 21.71 13.10
N PHE A 117 -16.87 21.32 12.17
CA PHE A 117 -16.67 21.43 10.72
C PHE A 117 -17.86 22.16 10.10
N TYR A 118 -17.60 23.32 9.50
CA TYR A 118 -18.59 24.12 8.79
C TYR A 118 -18.65 23.68 7.33
N VAL A 119 -19.81 23.17 6.93
CA VAL A 119 -20.03 22.46 5.67
C VAL A 119 -21.38 22.85 5.05
N HIS A 120 -21.70 22.22 3.93
CA HIS A 120 -22.84 22.53 3.09
C HIS A 120 -23.73 21.29 2.96
N SER A 121 -24.97 21.38 3.46
CA SER A 121 -25.94 20.29 3.46
C SER A 121 -26.22 19.79 2.03
N SER A 122 -26.26 20.68 1.05
CA SER A 122 -26.47 20.37 -0.37
C SER A 122 -25.34 19.50 -0.96
N VAL A 123 -24.09 19.79 -0.62
CA VAL A 123 -22.89 19.08 -1.06
C VAL A 123 -22.85 17.67 -0.45
N LEU A 124 -23.18 17.53 0.83
CA LEU A 124 -23.19 16.22 1.48
C LEU A 124 -24.34 15.34 0.99
N ARG A 125 -25.52 15.92 0.74
CA ARG A 125 -26.68 15.22 0.16
C ARG A 125 -26.44 14.79 -1.28
N SER A 126 -25.72 15.57 -2.09
CA SER A 126 -25.39 15.18 -3.46
C SER A 126 -24.36 14.04 -3.52
N ALA A 127 -23.44 13.99 -2.54
CA ALA A 127 -22.41 12.96 -2.47
C ALA A 127 -22.88 11.63 -1.85
N SER A 128 -23.88 11.65 -0.95
CA SER A 128 -24.32 10.48 -0.17
C SER A 128 -25.69 9.96 -0.63
N ASN A 129 -25.76 8.66 -0.93
CA ASN A 129 -27.01 7.98 -1.31
C ASN A 129 -27.87 7.56 -0.11
N ASN A 130 -27.41 7.79 1.12
CA ASN A 130 -28.14 7.42 2.35
C ASN A 130 -28.22 8.57 3.37
N ASN A 131 -28.12 9.82 2.92
CA ASN A 131 -28.18 11.02 3.76
C ASN A 131 -27.17 10.97 4.93
N LEU A 132 -25.95 10.53 4.65
CA LEU A 132 -24.92 10.20 5.64
C LEU A 132 -25.49 9.30 6.74
N CYS A 133 -25.96 8.10 6.40
CA CYS A 133 -26.58 7.17 7.35
C CYS A 133 -27.81 7.76 8.09
N GLY A 134 -28.51 8.72 7.46
CA GLY A 134 -29.66 9.41 8.04
C GLY A 134 -29.30 10.49 9.08
N PHE A 135 -28.02 10.87 9.22
CA PHE A 135 -27.60 11.95 10.12
C PHE A 135 -27.98 13.34 9.58
N LEU A 136 -28.13 13.49 8.26
CA LEU A 136 -28.65 14.73 7.69
C LEU A 136 -30.17 14.77 7.88
N PRO A 137 -30.74 15.89 8.36
CA PRO A 137 -32.17 15.95 8.56
C PRO A 137 -32.87 15.84 7.22
N TRP A 138 -34.05 15.24 7.28
CA TRP A 138 -35.00 15.37 6.20
C TRP A 138 -35.70 16.71 6.37
N ASN A 139 -35.48 17.65 5.45
CA ASN A 139 -36.33 18.84 5.38
C ASN A 139 -37.76 18.36 5.08
N ASN A 140 -38.57 18.13 6.12
CA ASN A 140 -39.99 17.85 5.95
C ASN A 140 -40.64 19.15 5.49
N PRO A 141 -41.23 19.23 4.28
CA PRO A 141 -41.98 20.42 3.86
C PRO A 141 -43.27 20.65 4.68
N ARG A 142 -43.52 19.81 5.70
CA ARG A 142 -44.77 19.77 6.47
C ARG A 142 -44.72 20.46 7.82
N GLU A 143 -43.57 21.00 8.22
CA GLU A 143 -43.48 21.82 9.45
C GLU A 143 -43.49 23.33 9.17
N THR A 144 -43.42 23.74 7.89
CA THR A 144 -43.59 25.15 7.47
C THR A 144 -45.04 25.66 7.53
N GLU A 145 -45.98 24.87 8.07
CA GLU A 145 -47.36 25.31 8.33
C GLU A 145 -47.64 25.60 9.82
N ARG A 146 -46.64 25.56 10.71
CA ARG A 146 -46.80 26.07 12.07
C ARG A 146 -45.97 27.33 12.28
N GLY A 147 -46.61 28.47 11.98
CA GLY A 147 -46.20 29.78 12.47
C GLY A 147 -45.40 30.61 11.48
N ALA A 148 -45.98 30.91 10.31
CA ALA A 148 -45.62 32.12 9.59
C ALA A 148 -46.09 33.33 10.41
N THR A 149 -45.27 33.73 11.38
CA THR A 149 -45.29 35.08 11.95
C THR A 149 -44.03 35.76 11.47
N ASP A 150 -44.22 36.89 10.79
CA ASP A 150 -43.19 37.80 10.30
C ASP A 150 -42.07 38.03 11.32
N ALA A 151 -40.86 37.56 11.01
CA ALA A 151 -39.59 38.02 11.58
C ALA A 151 -38.45 37.44 10.74
N ASP A 152 -37.39 38.24 10.56
CA ASP A 152 -36.11 37.86 9.95
C ASP A 152 -35.68 36.44 10.33
N THR A 153 -35.90 35.46 9.45
CA THR A 153 -35.29 34.14 9.62
C THR A 153 -33.82 34.26 9.24
N ASP A 154 -33.00 34.66 10.21
CA ASP A 154 -31.61 34.23 10.28
C ASP A 154 -31.62 32.73 10.01
N ALA A 155 -31.03 32.30 8.88
CA ALA A 155 -30.96 30.90 8.51
C ALA A 155 -30.16 30.18 9.60
N GLU A 156 -30.86 29.55 10.54
CA GLU A 156 -30.25 28.89 11.68
C GLU A 156 -29.38 27.75 11.17
N ILE A 157 -28.06 27.84 11.40
CA ILE A 157 -27.11 26.83 10.99
C ILE A 157 -27.43 25.53 11.71
N GLU A 158 -27.62 24.46 10.95
CA GLU A 158 -27.97 23.18 11.53
C GLU A 158 -26.77 22.52 12.23
N PHE A 159 -27.02 21.76 13.29
CA PHE A 159 -26.01 21.04 14.05
C PHE A 159 -26.19 19.52 14.02
N VAL A 160 -25.18 18.78 13.55
CA VAL A 160 -25.19 17.31 13.47
C VAL A 160 -23.93 16.72 14.08
N MET A 161 -24.06 15.72 14.96
CA MET A 161 -22.92 15.02 15.55
C MET A 161 -22.67 13.69 14.83
N LEU A 162 -21.41 13.44 14.46
CA LEU A 162 -20.96 12.19 13.86
C LEU A 162 -20.05 11.42 14.82
N PRO A 163 -20.13 10.08 14.84
CA PRO A 163 -19.31 9.26 15.75
C PRO A 163 -17.85 9.10 15.31
N ASP A 164 -17.44 9.73 14.20
CA ASP A 164 -16.08 9.67 13.68
C ASP A 164 -15.16 10.69 14.34
N GLN A 165 -13.89 10.31 14.48
CA GLN A 165 -12.82 11.22 14.91
C GLN A 165 -12.56 12.29 13.85
N SER A 166 -12.15 13.49 14.29
CA SER A 166 -11.87 14.65 13.45
C SER A 166 -10.93 14.34 12.28
N GLN A 167 -9.89 13.53 12.50
CA GLN A 167 -8.94 13.15 11.45
C GLN A 167 -9.60 12.36 10.31
N VAL A 168 -10.46 11.40 10.66
CA VAL A 168 -11.21 10.59 9.68
C VAL A 168 -12.21 11.49 8.95
N LEU A 169 -12.99 12.27 9.70
CA LEU A 169 -13.97 13.20 9.16
C LEU A 169 -13.35 14.23 8.22
N ASN A 170 -12.17 14.75 8.55
CA ASN A 170 -11.44 15.67 7.71
C ASN A 170 -11.11 15.04 6.35
N ILE A 171 -10.60 13.81 6.31
CA ILE A 171 -10.33 13.09 5.05
C ILE A 171 -11.63 12.83 4.26
N MET A 172 -12.71 12.46 4.95
CA MET A 172 -14.02 12.26 4.31
C MET A 172 -14.53 13.53 3.63
N LEU A 173 -14.44 14.68 4.32
CA LEU A 173 -14.87 15.96 3.77
C LEU A 173 -13.96 16.43 2.65
N HIS A 174 -12.64 16.31 2.79
CA HIS A 174 -11.70 16.57 1.70
C HIS A 174 -12.05 15.77 0.44
N PHE A 175 -12.43 14.50 0.60
CA PHE A 175 -12.89 13.67 -0.52
C PHE A 175 -14.20 14.17 -1.14
N ILE A 176 -15.22 14.48 -0.32
CA ILE A 176 -16.53 14.93 -0.81
C ILE A 176 -16.45 16.29 -1.52
N TYR A 177 -15.64 17.20 -1.00
CA TYR A 177 -15.43 18.54 -1.56
C TYR A 177 -14.40 18.58 -2.71
N ASP A 178 -13.80 17.44 -3.08
CA ASP A 178 -12.71 17.35 -4.07
C ASP A 178 -11.52 18.27 -3.73
N ILE A 179 -11.14 18.32 -2.46
CA ILE A 179 -9.98 19.07 -1.95
C ILE A 179 -8.89 18.07 -1.57
N SER A 180 -7.65 18.27 -2.02
CA SER A 180 -6.57 17.34 -1.67
C SER A 180 -6.31 17.30 -0.16
N PRO A 181 -6.22 16.10 0.45
CA PRO A 181 -5.84 15.97 1.85
C PRO A 181 -4.32 15.90 2.06
N ALA A 182 -3.50 16.12 1.02
CA ALA A 182 -2.05 15.87 1.05
C ALA A 182 -1.30 16.68 2.11
N HIS A 183 -1.68 17.94 2.31
CA HIS A 183 -1.07 18.84 3.29
C HIS A 183 -1.17 18.34 4.73
N HIS A 184 -2.19 17.53 5.02
CA HIS A 184 -2.40 16.96 6.34
C HIS A 184 -1.53 15.71 6.59
N SER A 185 -0.84 15.19 5.57
CA SER A 185 -0.02 13.98 5.62
C SER A 185 -0.65 12.84 6.45
N PRO A 186 -1.91 12.46 6.15
CA PRO A 186 -2.63 11.51 6.99
C PRO A 186 -1.96 10.13 6.96
N PRO A 187 -1.84 9.45 8.11
CA PRO A 187 -1.32 8.10 8.15
C PRO A 187 -2.28 7.13 7.44
N PHE A 188 -1.74 6.03 6.88
CA PHE A 188 -2.50 5.10 6.04
C PHE A 188 -3.77 4.55 6.72
N HIS A 189 -3.72 4.25 8.02
CA HIS A 189 -4.88 3.73 8.74
C HIS A 189 -6.07 4.72 8.74
N ILE A 190 -5.81 6.03 8.79
CA ILE A 190 -6.85 7.08 8.68
C ILE A 190 -7.40 7.15 7.27
N LEU A 191 -6.55 7.03 6.24
CA LEU A 191 -6.99 6.97 4.85
C LEU A 191 -7.90 5.75 4.60
N SER A 192 -7.49 4.57 5.09
CA SER A 192 -8.29 3.35 4.99
C SER A 192 -9.62 3.49 5.70
N GLN A 193 -9.61 4.00 6.94
CA GLN A 193 -10.83 4.16 7.72
C GLN A 193 -11.79 5.16 7.07
N ALA A 194 -11.30 6.28 6.54
CA ALA A 194 -12.13 7.26 5.85
C ALA A 194 -12.81 6.66 4.60
N VAL A 195 -12.07 5.91 3.78
CA VAL A 195 -12.62 5.22 2.60
C VAL A 195 -13.67 4.17 3.01
N ASP A 196 -13.38 3.36 4.03
CA ASP A 196 -14.31 2.35 4.54
C ASP A 196 -15.60 2.99 5.06
N ARG A 197 -15.51 4.11 5.78
CA ARG A 197 -16.68 4.84 6.33
C ARG A 197 -17.49 5.50 5.23
N LEU A 198 -16.85 6.18 4.27
CA LEU A 198 -17.50 6.78 3.10
C LEU A 198 -18.35 5.75 2.36
N HIS A 199 -17.76 4.60 2.02
CA HIS A 199 -18.43 3.57 1.23
C HIS A 199 -19.46 2.77 2.04
N ASN A 200 -19.07 2.21 3.19
CA ASN A 200 -19.89 1.21 3.89
C ASN A 200 -20.93 1.83 4.84
N VAL A 201 -20.68 3.04 5.35
CA VAL A 201 -21.54 3.68 6.36
C VAL A 201 -22.30 4.85 5.76
N TYR A 202 -21.60 5.73 5.05
CA TYR A 202 -22.15 6.98 4.56
C TYR A 202 -22.67 6.93 3.12
N GLY A 203 -22.64 5.76 2.49
CA GLY A 203 -23.25 5.54 1.17
C GLY A 203 -22.72 6.49 0.09
N VAL A 204 -21.47 6.95 0.22
CA VAL A 204 -20.81 7.80 -0.75
C VAL A 204 -20.20 6.91 -1.84
N ASP A 205 -20.43 7.26 -3.10
CA ASP A 205 -19.83 6.54 -4.22
C ASP A 205 -18.35 6.91 -4.38
N VAL A 206 -17.51 6.22 -3.61
CA VAL A 206 -16.07 6.42 -3.61
C VAL A 206 -15.47 6.11 -4.99
N ASN A 207 -16.04 5.16 -5.74
CA ASN A 207 -15.53 4.79 -7.07
C ASN A 207 -15.64 5.93 -8.07
N HIS A 208 -16.79 6.60 -8.10
CA HIS A 208 -16.99 7.76 -8.99
C HIS A 208 -16.09 8.93 -8.59
N GLY A 209 -15.94 9.21 -7.28
CA GLY A 209 -15.08 10.32 -6.82
C GLY A 209 -13.59 10.08 -7.08
N MET A 210 -13.11 8.84 -6.89
CA MET A 210 -11.70 8.49 -7.16
C MET A 210 -11.32 8.62 -8.65
N GLN A 211 -12.30 8.58 -9.56
CA GLN A 211 -12.09 8.75 -11.01
C GLN A 211 -12.06 10.24 -11.44
N GLY A 212 -12.19 11.17 -10.49
CA GLY A 212 -12.16 12.61 -10.76
C GLY A 212 -13.48 13.18 -11.27
N SER A 213 -14.59 12.44 -11.10
CA SER A 213 -15.92 13.02 -11.25
C SER A 213 -16.25 13.75 -9.96
N ALA A 214 -16.43 15.07 -10.04
CA ALA A 214 -16.70 15.87 -8.86
C ALA A 214 -18.03 15.40 -8.22
N LEU A 215 -17.94 14.82 -7.03
CA LEU A 215 -19.08 14.17 -6.37
C LEU A 215 -20.15 15.15 -5.90
N ALA A 216 -19.78 16.41 -5.69
CA ALA A 216 -20.70 17.36 -5.08
C ALA A 216 -20.85 18.69 -5.82
N LEU A 217 -19.92 19.03 -6.72
CA LEU A 217 -19.98 20.25 -7.52
C LEU A 217 -19.31 19.99 -8.87
N SER A 218 -20.09 19.93 -9.94
CA SER A 218 -19.63 20.45 -11.22
C SER A 218 -19.41 21.96 -11.07
N SER A 219 -18.35 22.34 -10.34
CA SER A 219 -17.84 23.69 -10.44
C SER A 219 -17.46 23.85 -11.92
N PRO A 220 -18.04 24.84 -12.62
CA PRO A 220 -17.50 25.24 -13.89
C PRO A 220 -16.14 25.83 -13.58
N ARG A 221 -15.07 25.01 -13.61
CA ARG A 221 -13.75 25.52 -14.01
C ARG A 221 -13.81 25.80 -15.51
N VAL A 222 -14.67 26.75 -15.85
CA VAL A 222 -14.82 27.34 -17.16
C VAL A 222 -13.58 28.20 -17.35
N ASN A 223 -12.69 27.71 -18.20
CA ASN A 223 -11.85 28.50 -19.11
C ASN A 223 -10.52 29.10 -18.64
N ASP A 224 -9.79 28.51 -17.70
CA ASP A 224 -8.34 28.77 -17.61
C ASP A 224 -7.56 27.65 -18.28
N ALA A 225 -7.68 27.58 -19.60
CA ALA A 225 -6.89 26.70 -20.46
C ALA A 225 -5.46 27.24 -20.72
N LEU A 226 -4.99 28.25 -19.97
CA LEU A 226 -3.76 28.97 -20.28
C LEU A 226 -2.87 29.33 -19.07
N SER A 227 -3.21 28.91 -17.85
CA SER A 227 -2.35 29.14 -16.69
C SER A 227 -2.13 27.85 -15.87
N ASP A 228 -0.84 27.60 -15.67
CA ASP A 228 -0.26 26.81 -14.59
C ASP A 228 -0.13 25.30 -14.77
N ILE A 229 1.09 24.98 -15.20
CA ILE A 229 1.98 23.91 -14.75
C ILE A 229 2.05 23.89 -13.20
N HIS A 230 0.93 23.71 -12.52
CA HIS A 230 0.90 23.38 -11.10
C HIS A 230 0.70 21.86 -10.99
N PRO A 231 1.54 21.15 -10.21
CA PRO A 231 1.29 19.74 -9.91
C PRO A 231 -0.10 19.65 -9.28
N ARG A 232 -1.05 19.02 -9.98
CA ARG A 232 -2.37 18.74 -9.42
C ARG A 232 -2.13 17.98 -8.12
N GLU A 233 -2.52 18.58 -6.99
CA GLU A 233 -2.28 17.98 -5.68
C GLU A 233 -2.85 16.55 -5.65
N PRO A 234 -2.17 15.61 -4.97
CA PRO A 234 -2.53 14.21 -5.10
C PRO A 234 -3.94 14.00 -4.54
N SER A 235 -4.82 13.48 -5.38
CA SER A 235 -6.14 13.02 -4.95
C SER A 235 -5.99 11.89 -3.93
N LEU A 236 -7.07 11.56 -3.23
CA LEU A 236 -7.09 10.42 -2.31
C LEU A 236 -6.57 9.13 -2.98
N PHE A 237 -6.87 8.94 -4.27
CA PHE A 237 -6.33 7.86 -5.09
C PHE A 237 -4.79 7.88 -5.20
N ALA A 238 -4.20 9.04 -5.46
CA ALA A 238 -2.74 9.19 -5.57
C ALA A 238 -2.05 8.92 -4.23
N LEU A 239 -2.64 9.35 -3.12
CA LEU A 239 -2.15 9.06 -1.77
C LEU A 239 -2.22 7.56 -1.45
N LEU A 240 -3.33 6.89 -1.76
CA LEU A 240 -3.45 5.44 -1.58
C LEU A 240 -2.46 4.67 -2.47
N THR A 241 -2.25 5.14 -3.69
CA THR A 241 -1.27 4.56 -4.62
C THR A 241 0.15 4.69 -4.08
N ALA A 242 0.50 5.83 -3.49
CA ALA A 242 1.81 6.06 -2.87
C ALA A 242 2.06 5.15 -1.65
N ASN A 243 1.00 4.70 -0.96
CA ASN A 243 1.10 3.75 0.16
C ASN A 243 1.16 2.28 -0.28
N ALA A 244 0.86 1.96 -1.54
CA ALA A 244 0.82 0.58 -2.03
C ALA A 244 2.13 -0.22 -1.85
N PRO A 245 3.34 0.34 -2.00
CA PRO A 245 4.57 -0.41 -1.73
C PRO A 245 4.79 -0.77 -0.26
N LEU A 246 4.24 0.04 0.66
CA LEU A 246 4.42 -0.12 2.11
C LEU A 246 3.35 -1.03 2.73
N TYR A 247 2.11 -0.91 2.24
CA TYR A 247 0.94 -1.63 2.74
C TYR A 247 0.20 -2.34 1.58
N PRO A 248 0.87 -3.24 0.84
CA PRO A 248 0.33 -3.75 -0.42
C PRO A 248 -0.92 -4.61 -0.24
N VAL A 249 -1.03 -5.39 0.83
CA VAL A 249 -2.18 -6.27 1.07
C VAL A 249 -3.37 -5.43 1.53
N GLU A 250 -3.13 -4.47 2.41
CA GLU A 250 -4.12 -3.56 2.98
C GLU A 250 -4.72 -2.66 1.89
N VAL A 251 -3.87 -2.05 1.05
CA VAL A 251 -4.32 -1.21 -0.07
C VAL A 251 -5.09 -2.04 -1.08
N TYR A 252 -4.61 -3.25 -1.40
CA TYR A 252 -5.32 -4.16 -2.30
C TYR A 252 -6.71 -4.52 -1.76
N ALA A 253 -6.80 -4.87 -0.47
CA ALA A 253 -8.05 -5.27 0.14
C ALA A 253 -9.04 -4.13 0.33
N LEU A 254 -8.55 -2.94 0.68
CA LEU A 254 -9.36 -1.72 0.72
C LEU A 254 -9.94 -1.39 -0.65
N ALA A 255 -9.10 -1.41 -1.68
CA ALA A 255 -9.56 -1.13 -3.04
C ALA A 255 -10.54 -2.20 -3.53
N ALA A 256 -10.33 -3.46 -3.15
CA ALA A 256 -11.21 -4.57 -3.49
C ALA A 256 -12.56 -4.50 -2.75
N SER A 257 -12.57 -4.08 -1.48
CA SER A 257 -13.82 -3.96 -0.70
C SER A 257 -14.79 -2.92 -1.25
N ILE A 258 -14.27 -1.94 -1.98
CA ILE A 258 -15.07 -0.94 -2.69
C ILE A 258 -15.18 -1.21 -4.19
N ASP A 259 -14.71 -2.36 -4.69
CA ASP A 259 -14.68 -2.74 -6.11
C ASP A 259 -13.91 -1.75 -7.03
N PHE A 260 -12.89 -1.08 -6.51
CA PHE A 260 -12.08 -0.12 -7.27
C PHE A 260 -10.91 -0.78 -8.01
N TYR A 261 -11.20 -1.25 -9.24
CA TYR A 261 -10.24 -2.00 -10.06
C TYR A 261 -8.88 -1.30 -10.34
N PRO A 262 -8.81 0.01 -10.65
CA PRO A 262 -7.52 0.65 -10.97
C PRO A 262 -6.49 0.59 -9.84
N LEU A 263 -6.93 0.78 -8.59
CA LEU A 263 -6.04 0.69 -7.42
C LEU A 263 -5.69 -0.75 -7.09
N THR A 264 -6.65 -1.69 -7.16
CA THR A 264 -6.35 -3.12 -6.95
C THR A 264 -5.30 -3.62 -7.94
N LYS A 265 -5.42 -3.25 -9.22
CA LYS A 265 -4.42 -3.56 -10.25
C LYS A 265 -3.05 -2.98 -9.90
N THR A 266 -3.00 -1.74 -9.42
CA THR A 266 -1.73 -1.09 -9.05
C THR A 266 -1.11 -1.75 -7.82
N ALA A 267 -1.88 -2.03 -6.78
CA ALA A 267 -1.41 -2.71 -5.57
C ALA A 267 -0.92 -4.13 -5.86
N SER A 268 -1.53 -4.84 -6.82
CA SER A 268 -1.14 -6.21 -7.19
C SER A 268 0.32 -6.33 -7.70
N LEU A 269 0.93 -5.22 -8.15
CA LEU A 269 2.35 -5.17 -8.51
C LEU A 269 3.28 -5.55 -7.36
N TYR A 270 2.85 -5.37 -6.12
CA TYR A 270 3.64 -5.60 -4.92
C TYR A 270 3.29 -6.92 -4.23
N LEU A 271 2.41 -7.73 -4.82
CA LEU A 271 1.86 -8.95 -4.22
C LEU A 271 2.35 -10.25 -4.87
N HIS A 272 3.43 -10.22 -5.65
CA HIS A 272 3.97 -11.46 -6.25
C HIS A 272 4.56 -12.41 -5.21
N GLY A 273 5.14 -11.87 -4.15
CA GLY A 273 5.75 -12.64 -3.06
C GLY A 273 4.80 -12.93 -1.89
N LEU A 274 3.52 -12.53 -2.00
CA LEU A 274 2.52 -12.79 -0.96
C LEU A 274 2.33 -14.30 -0.79
N ASP A 275 2.42 -14.81 0.43
CA ASP A 275 1.97 -16.15 0.72
C ASP A 275 0.43 -16.15 0.84
N LEU A 276 -0.22 -16.87 -0.06
CA LEU A 276 -1.68 -17.00 -0.08
C LEU A 276 -2.18 -18.07 0.91
N CYS A 277 -1.28 -18.88 1.48
CA CYS A 277 -1.65 -19.84 2.50
C CYS A 277 -1.86 -19.11 3.83
N PRO A 278 -3.08 -19.07 4.40
CA PRO A 278 -3.29 -18.48 5.70
C PRO A 278 -2.59 -19.34 6.77
N THR A 279 -1.73 -18.73 7.56
CA THR A 279 -1.15 -19.39 8.75
C THR A 279 -2.05 -19.09 9.95
N ASP A 280 -2.52 -20.12 10.64
CA ASP A 280 -3.34 -20.00 11.86
C ASP A 280 -2.56 -19.32 13.02
N ASP A 281 -1.22 -19.30 12.92
CA ASP A 281 -0.32 -18.96 14.03
C ASP A 281 0.06 -17.46 14.09
N GLY A 282 -0.47 -16.62 13.20
CA GLY A 282 -0.24 -15.16 13.19
C GLY A 282 1.20 -14.70 12.89
N GLU A 283 2.17 -15.60 12.97
CA GLU A 283 3.59 -15.33 12.70
C GLU A 283 3.96 -15.79 11.27
N PRO A 284 4.43 -14.88 10.41
CA PRO A 284 4.86 -15.25 9.06
C PRO A 284 6.09 -16.17 9.12
N ILE A 285 5.89 -17.44 8.77
CA ILE A 285 6.97 -18.42 8.68
C ILE A 285 7.98 -17.96 7.61
N GLY A 286 9.17 -17.54 8.04
CA GLY A 286 10.27 -17.13 7.17
C GLY A 286 10.21 -15.68 6.67
N GLY A 287 9.54 -14.76 7.39
CA GLY A 287 9.56 -13.33 7.08
C GLY A 287 8.88 -12.95 5.76
N ARG A 288 8.08 -13.85 5.19
CA ARG A 288 7.28 -13.61 4.00
C ARG A 288 6.00 -12.88 4.37
N LEU A 289 5.60 -11.93 3.53
CA LEU A 289 4.30 -11.28 3.64
C LEU A 289 3.21 -12.34 3.47
N GLY A 290 2.42 -12.60 4.52
CA GLY A 290 1.35 -13.61 4.53
C GLY A 290 -0.04 -12.99 4.45
N LEU A 291 -0.99 -13.71 3.85
CA LEU A 291 -2.38 -13.28 3.79
C LEU A 291 -3.10 -13.54 5.12
N VAL A 292 -3.45 -12.47 5.83
CA VAL A 292 -4.28 -12.54 7.04
C VAL A 292 -5.75 -12.84 6.67
N PRO A 293 -6.45 -13.75 7.38
CA PRO A 293 -7.84 -14.12 7.06
C PRO A 293 -8.82 -12.94 7.02
N GLU A 294 -8.64 -11.94 7.88
CA GLU A 294 -9.42 -10.70 7.86
C GLU A 294 -9.29 -9.95 6.53
N MET A 295 -8.08 -9.89 5.98
CA MET A 295 -7.80 -9.22 4.72
C MET A 295 -8.41 -9.97 3.54
N GLY A 296 -8.38 -11.31 3.58
CA GLY A 296 -9.10 -12.17 2.64
C GLY A 296 -10.61 -11.94 2.65
N ARG A 297 -11.21 -11.77 3.83
CA ARG A 297 -12.64 -11.41 3.96
C ARG A 297 -12.92 -10.01 3.42
N LYS A 298 -12.06 -9.03 3.73
CA LYS A 298 -12.22 -7.64 3.27
C LYS A 298 -12.18 -7.53 1.75
N MET A 299 -11.23 -8.16 1.08
CA MET A 299 -11.12 -8.10 -0.39
C MET A 299 -12.21 -8.90 -1.13
N GLY A 300 -12.77 -9.92 -0.47
CA GLY A 300 -13.79 -10.80 -1.05
C GLY A 300 -13.25 -11.82 -2.06
N GLY A 301 -14.10 -12.80 -2.39
CA GLY A 301 -13.71 -13.94 -3.21
C GLY A 301 -13.31 -13.59 -4.66
N MET A 302 -13.92 -12.57 -5.25
CA MET A 302 -13.62 -12.18 -6.64
C MET A 302 -12.18 -11.68 -6.78
N TYR A 303 -11.76 -10.76 -5.91
CA TYR A 303 -10.40 -10.20 -5.94
C TYR A 303 -9.36 -11.20 -5.45
N LEU A 304 -9.70 -12.03 -4.46
CA LEU A 304 -8.84 -13.15 -4.07
C LEU A 304 -8.57 -14.10 -5.25
N MET A 305 -9.60 -14.49 -6.00
CA MET A 305 -9.45 -15.34 -7.18
C MET A 305 -8.63 -14.67 -8.29
N ARG A 306 -8.70 -13.34 -8.43
CA ARG A 306 -7.84 -12.57 -9.34
C ARG A 306 -6.37 -12.65 -8.93
N LEU A 307 -6.04 -12.52 -7.64
CA LEU A 307 -4.67 -12.70 -7.12
C LEU A 307 -4.16 -14.12 -7.34
N VAL A 308 -4.97 -15.14 -7.01
CA VAL A 308 -4.64 -16.55 -7.26
C VAL A 308 -4.38 -16.78 -8.75
N GLY A 309 -5.22 -16.23 -9.62
CA GLY A 309 -5.05 -16.29 -11.07
C GLY A 309 -3.75 -15.66 -11.55
N MET A 310 -3.39 -14.48 -11.01
CA MET A 310 -2.10 -13.84 -11.30
C MET A 310 -0.93 -14.75 -10.89
N HIS A 311 -0.93 -15.29 -9.67
CA HIS A 311 0.11 -16.20 -9.18
C HIS A 311 0.24 -17.44 -10.05
N LYS A 312 -0.89 -18.06 -10.40
CA LYS A 312 -0.93 -19.22 -11.30
C LYS A 312 -0.29 -18.91 -12.65
N ARG A 313 -0.71 -17.82 -13.31
CA ARG A 313 -0.14 -17.42 -14.62
C ARG A 313 1.36 -17.15 -14.52
N ARG A 314 1.83 -16.59 -13.39
CA ARG A 314 3.24 -16.32 -13.14
C ARG A 314 4.04 -17.60 -12.93
N LEU A 315 3.52 -18.57 -12.16
CA LEU A 315 4.14 -19.90 -12.00
C LEU A 315 4.15 -20.71 -13.30
N GLU A 316 3.09 -20.64 -14.10
CA GLU A 316 3.05 -21.27 -15.43
C GLU A 316 4.10 -20.66 -16.38
N ALA A 317 4.26 -19.33 -16.35
CA ALA A 317 5.31 -18.64 -17.09
C ALA A 317 6.70 -19.06 -16.61
N LEU A 318 6.93 -19.11 -15.29
CA LEU A 318 8.19 -19.57 -14.69
C LEU A 318 8.54 -20.97 -15.18
N ARG A 319 7.59 -21.92 -15.09
CA ARG A 319 7.76 -23.30 -15.54
C ARG A 319 8.15 -23.35 -17.02
N LYS A 320 7.46 -22.60 -17.88
CA LYS A 320 7.78 -22.55 -19.32
C LYS A 320 9.20 -22.04 -19.56
N ILE A 321 9.62 -21.01 -18.83
CA ILE A 321 10.95 -20.39 -18.98
C ILE A 321 12.03 -21.37 -18.52
N VAL A 322 11.94 -21.90 -17.30
CA VAL A 322 13.01 -22.74 -16.71
C VAL A 322 13.07 -24.14 -17.31
N CYS A 323 11.95 -24.71 -17.79
CA CYS A 323 11.97 -26.01 -18.45
C CYS A 323 12.49 -25.97 -19.89
N THR A 324 12.62 -24.79 -20.49
CA THR A 324 13.17 -24.66 -21.85
C THR A 324 14.69 -24.66 -21.81
N ALA A 325 15.28 -25.83 -22.05
CA ALA A 325 16.73 -26.01 -22.09
C ALA A 325 17.39 -25.29 -23.29
N PRO A 326 18.67 -24.90 -23.19
CA PRO A 326 19.42 -24.32 -24.30
C PRO A 326 19.50 -25.30 -25.48
N GLU A 327 19.39 -24.76 -26.69
CA GLU A 327 19.47 -25.56 -27.91
C GLU A 327 20.87 -26.19 -28.07
N GLY A 328 20.88 -27.47 -28.43
CA GLY A 328 22.11 -28.16 -28.77
C GLY A 328 22.62 -27.71 -30.14
N HIS A 329 23.93 -27.70 -30.32
CA HIS A 329 24.51 -27.47 -31.65
C HIS A 329 24.71 -28.79 -32.40
N LEU A 330 24.74 -28.73 -33.72
CA LEU A 330 25.14 -29.88 -34.53
C LEU A 330 26.58 -30.29 -34.20
N ILE A 331 26.79 -31.59 -33.99
CA ILE A 331 28.09 -32.17 -33.70
C ILE A 331 28.88 -32.20 -35.01
N ASP A 332 29.84 -31.28 -35.14
CA ASP A 332 30.79 -31.27 -36.25
C ASP A 332 32.11 -31.88 -35.75
N ARG A 333 32.57 -32.94 -36.42
CA ARG A 333 33.82 -33.61 -36.05
C ARG A 333 35.07 -32.76 -36.35
N ALA A 334 34.91 -31.67 -37.09
CA ALA A 334 35.99 -30.77 -37.49
C ALA A 334 36.24 -29.61 -36.52
N SER A 335 35.39 -29.36 -35.52
CA SER A 335 35.61 -28.25 -34.58
C SER A 335 36.61 -28.60 -33.47
N GLU A 336 37.47 -27.64 -33.12
CA GLU A 336 38.46 -27.74 -32.03
C GLU A 336 37.83 -28.09 -30.67
N ASP A 337 36.55 -27.76 -30.49
CA ASP A 337 35.73 -28.19 -29.36
C ASP A 337 35.24 -29.63 -29.58
N ARG A 338 35.93 -30.63 -28.99
CA ARG A 338 35.49 -32.04 -28.98
C ARG A 338 34.23 -32.23 -28.12
N CYS A 339 33.07 -31.81 -28.62
CA CYS A 339 31.78 -31.93 -27.93
C CYS A 339 31.04 -33.19 -28.39
N SER A 340 30.73 -34.08 -27.46
CA SER A 340 30.00 -35.33 -27.71
C SER A 340 28.49 -35.18 -27.51
N ALA A 341 27.72 -36.13 -28.02
CA ALA A 341 26.28 -36.22 -27.73
C ALA A 341 26.01 -36.42 -26.23
N GLU A 342 26.94 -37.08 -25.53
CA GLU A 342 26.87 -37.33 -24.09
C GLU A 342 27.06 -36.05 -23.28
N ASP A 343 27.99 -35.17 -23.70
CA ASP A 343 28.18 -33.85 -23.08
C ASP A 343 26.92 -32.99 -23.19
N GLN A 344 26.29 -32.97 -24.37
CA GLN A 344 25.03 -32.26 -24.57
C GLN A 344 23.88 -32.87 -23.76
N ALA A 345 23.84 -34.19 -23.62
CA ALA A 345 22.83 -34.87 -22.81
C ALA A 345 23.03 -34.62 -21.30
N SER A 346 24.27 -34.61 -20.84
CA SER A 346 24.65 -34.28 -19.46
C SER A 346 24.25 -32.85 -19.09
N LEU A 347 24.53 -31.88 -19.97
CA LEU A 347 24.12 -30.49 -19.79
C LEU A 347 22.59 -30.36 -19.70
N LYS A 348 21.83 -31.06 -20.56
CA LYS A 348 20.37 -31.06 -20.52
C LYS A 348 19.82 -31.69 -19.23
N ARG A 349 20.45 -32.73 -18.71
CA ARG A 349 20.10 -33.34 -17.41
C ARG A 349 20.35 -32.38 -16.26
N ALA A 350 21.52 -31.76 -16.20
CA ALA A 350 21.86 -30.77 -15.18
C ALA A 350 20.91 -29.56 -15.22
N TRP A 351 20.54 -29.10 -16.42
CA TRP A 351 19.52 -28.07 -16.61
C TRP A 351 18.16 -28.51 -16.05
N ALA A 352 17.71 -29.72 -16.36
CA ALA A 352 16.43 -30.24 -15.88
C ALA A 352 16.37 -30.32 -14.36
N LEU A 353 17.48 -30.70 -13.70
CA LEU A 353 17.59 -30.71 -12.24
C LEU A 353 17.50 -29.30 -11.65
N ALA A 354 18.23 -28.33 -12.19
CA ALA A 354 18.15 -26.93 -11.75
C ALA A 354 16.74 -26.34 -11.95
N ALA A 355 16.08 -26.68 -13.06
CA ALA A 355 14.70 -26.30 -13.33
C ALA A 355 13.74 -26.93 -12.32
N ALA A 356 13.89 -28.21 -12.00
CA ALA A 356 13.08 -28.90 -11.00
C ALA A 356 13.24 -28.27 -9.62
N TYR A 357 14.47 -27.93 -9.21
CA TYR A 357 14.73 -27.23 -7.96
C TYR A 357 13.96 -25.91 -7.87
N ILE A 358 14.08 -25.04 -8.87
CA ILE A 358 13.33 -23.77 -8.90
C ILE A 358 11.82 -24.00 -8.85
N ILE A 359 11.28 -24.96 -9.62
CA ILE A 359 9.84 -25.23 -9.64
C ILE A 359 9.33 -25.71 -8.27
N CYS A 360 10.16 -26.43 -7.52
CA CYS A 360 9.79 -26.97 -6.22
C CYS A 360 9.98 -25.98 -5.07
N THR A 361 10.97 -25.07 -5.13
CA THR A 361 11.32 -24.20 -4.00
C THR A 361 10.92 -22.74 -4.18
N ALA A 362 10.75 -22.29 -5.42
CA ALA A 362 10.51 -20.89 -5.71
C ALA A 362 9.01 -20.55 -5.71
N GLY A 363 8.66 -19.46 -5.05
CA GLY A 363 7.32 -18.87 -5.13
C GLY A 363 7.14 -18.00 -6.39
N PRO A 364 5.91 -17.52 -6.64
CA PRO A 364 5.64 -16.59 -7.74
C PRO A 364 6.49 -15.31 -7.66
N GLY A 365 6.92 -14.89 -6.47
CA GLY A 365 7.77 -13.72 -6.24
C GLY A 365 9.26 -13.90 -6.51
N VAL A 366 9.71 -15.03 -7.08
CA VAL A 366 11.15 -15.28 -7.29
C VAL A 366 11.81 -14.20 -8.16
N SER A 367 12.98 -13.73 -7.72
CA SER A 367 13.73 -12.68 -8.42
C SER A 367 14.48 -13.26 -9.64
N ALA A 368 14.71 -12.45 -10.67
CA ALA A 368 15.54 -12.84 -11.80
C ALA A 368 16.96 -13.24 -11.35
N GLN A 369 17.50 -12.57 -10.34
CA GLN A 369 18.82 -12.87 -9.76
C GLN A 369 18.87 -14.27 -9.14
N THR A 370 17.80 -14.71 -8.47
CA THR A 370 17.72 -16.05 -7.89
C THR A 370 17.66 -17.12 -8.99
N ILE A 371 16.90 -16.86 -10.06
CA ILE A 371 16.84 -17.75 -11.22
C ILE A 371 18.23 -17.85 -11.86
N ASP A 372 18.82 -16.71 -12.24
CA ASP A 372 20.14 -16.66 -12.87
C ASP A 372 21.23 -17.30 -11.99
N GLY A 373 21.26 -16.99 -10.70
CA GLY A 373 22.20 -17.58 -9.73
C GLY A 373 22.10 -19.11 -9.61
N THR A 374 20.94 -19.70 -9.93
CA THR A 374 20.75 -21.15 -9.92
C THR A 374 21.31 -21.83 -11.17
N PHE A 375 21.21 -21.19 -12.34
CA PHE A 375 21.68 -21.78 -13.60
C PHE A 375 23.12 -21.38 -13.97
N ARG A 376 23.59 -20.20 -13.54
CA ARG A 376 24.92 -19.68 -13.86
C ARG A 376 26.09 -20.60 -13.46
N PRO A 377 26.05 -21.36 -12.35
CA PRO A 377 27.09 -22.33 -12.02
C PRO A 377 27.32 -23.36 -13.12
N LEU A 378 26.26 -23.80 -13.81
CA LEU A 378 26.34 -24.81 -14.87
C LEU A 378 27.26 -24.36 -16.01
N VAL A 379 27.30 -23.06 -16.32
CA VAL A 379 28.15 -22.48 -17.38
C VAL A 379 29.63 -22.75 -17.14
N ARG A 380 30.07 -22.76 -15.87
CA ARG A 380 31.48 -22.97 -15.50
C ARG A 380 31.96 -24.39 -15.81
N HIS A 381 31.05 -25.35 -15.81
CA HIS A 381 31.34 -26.77 -16.06
C HIS A 381 31.22 -27.16 -17.54
N VAL A 382 30.87 -26.21 -18.43
CA VAL A 382 30.79 -26.47 -19.88
C VAL A 382 32.11 -26.13 -20.56
N THR A 383 32.85 -27.15 -20.99
CA THR A 383 34.13 -27.02 -21.70
C THR A 383 33.95 -26.54 -23.15
N CYS A 384 32.94 -27.03 -23.87
CA CYS A 384 32.65 -26.64 -25.25
C CYS A 384 32.20 -25.17 -25.36
N SER A 385 32.89 -24.38 -26.22
CA SER A 385 32.60 -22.95 -26.38
C SER A 385 31.19 -22.68 -26.93
N ARG A 386 30.71 -23.51 -27.87
CA ARG A 386 29.38 -23.38 -28.49
C ARG A 386 28.25 -23.67 -27.50
N CYS A 387 28.37 -24.76 -26.72
CA CYS A 387 27.42 -25.05 -25.64
C CYS A 387 27.39 -23.93 -24.60
N ARG A 388 28.56 -23.38 -24.25
CA ARG A 388 28.67 -22.25 -23.31
C ARG A 388 27.98 -21.00 -23.85
N GLN A 389 28.14 -20.70 -25.15
CA GLN A 389 27.48 -19.57 -25.79
C GLN A 389 25.96 -19.76 -25.85
N ALA A 390 25.48 -20.96 -26.20
CA ALA A 390 24.06 -21.29 -26.19
C ALA A 390 23.44 -21.14 -24.79
N MET A 391 24.18 -21.55 -23.75
CA MET A 391 23.84 -21.35 -22.34
C MET A 391 23.64 -19.87 -22.01
N HIS A 392 24.63 -19.02 -22.28
CA HIS A 392 24.54 -17.59 -22.01
C HIS A 392 23.36 -16.94 -22.73
N LYS A 393 23.18 -17.25 -24.02
CA LYS A 393 22.03 -16.76 -24.81
C LYS A 393 20.69 -17.19 -24.20
N ARG A 394 20.61 -18.42 -23.68
CA ARG A 394 19.39 -18.89 -23.01
C ARG A 394 19.14 -18.14 -21.72
N LEU A 395 20.16 -17.94 -20.87
CA LEU A 395 20.04 -17.17 -19.62
C LEU A 395 19.56 -15.73 -19.89
N GLU A 396 20.16 -15.04 -20.87
CA GLU A 396 19.73 -13.70 -21.27
C GLU A 396 18.27 -13.68 -21.75
N SER A 397 17.85 -14.71 -22.49
CA SER A 397 16.44 -14.84 -22.91
C SER A 397 15.51 -15.12 -21.72
N MET A 398 15.94 -15.93 -20.75
CA MET A 398 15.16 -16.20 -19.53
C MET A 398 14.94 -14.94 -18.70
N ASP A 399 15.96 -14.10 -18.51
CA ASP A 399 15.83 -12.84 -17.78
C ASP A 399 14.82 -11.91 -18.45
N ARG A 400 14.89 -11.80 -19.79
CA ARG A 400 13.93 -11.02 -20.58
C ARG A 400 12.51 -11.60 -20.52
N GLU A 401 12.37 -12.92 -20.67
CA GLU A 401 11.09 -13.62 -20.60
C GLU A 401 10.44 -13.47 -19.21
N TRP A 402 11.24 -13.61 -18.14
CA TRP A 402 10.76 -13.43 -16.76
C TRP A 402 10.41 -11.97 -16.47
N GLY A 403 11.15 -11.03 -17.05
CA GLY A 403 10.83 -9.62 -17.03
C GLY A 403 9.42 -9.31 -17.55
N MET A 404 8.95 -10.05 -18.56
CA MET A 404 7.62 -9.92 -19.16
C MET A 404 6.54 -10.79 -18.51
N ALA A 405 6.88 -11.63 -17.51
CA ALA A 405 5.91 -12.46 -16.83
C ALA A 405 4.81 -11.61 -16.17
N PRO A 406 3.55 -12.08 -16.09
CA PRO A 406 2.44 -11.33 -15.50
C PRO A 406 2.80 -10.77 -14.13
N ARG A 407 2.54 -9.47 -13.95
CA ARG A 407 2.82 -8.71 -12.71
C ARG A 407 1.57 -8.12 -12.07
N THR A 408 0.42 -8.27 -12.69
CA THR A 408 -0.84 -7.71 -12.19
C THR A 408 -1.99 -8.68 -12.44
N ILE A 409 -3.07 -8.45 -11.72
CA ILE A 409 -4.34 -9.19 -11.86
C ILE A 409 -4.98 -9.04 -13.24
#